data_AF-A0A7S2J2X5-F1
#
_entry.id   AF-A0A7S2J2X5-F1
#
_cell.length_a   1.000
_cell.length_b   1.000
_cell.length_c   1.000
_cell.angle_alpha   90.00
_cell.angle_beta   90.00
_cell.angle_gamma   90.00
#
_symmetry.space_group_name_H-M   'P 1'
#
loop_
_entity.id
_entity.type
_entity.pdbx_description
1 polymer ?
#
loop_
_entity_poly.entity_id
_entity_poly.type
_entity_poly.pdbx_seq_one_letter_code
_entity_poly.pdbx_strand_id
1 'polypeptide(L)'
;AFFGVFDGTVGDFASENVKDLVVPKLLESPHWKALRHLSAARSGDQERLLESALRDMYRTTDESLLVRCAEKTQHYATCTSVTVMVMGDLLAVGHLGDSRIILGKDDASGANSGVLVGEQLTMDHKPDQEMERQRIEQCGGMVERLQNHSNKPFIRGGDFTMRKALGE
;
A
#
# COMPACT_ATOMS: atom_id res chain seq x y z
N ALA A 1 1.42 18.01 -1.93
CA ALA A 1 0.09 17.47 -2.27
C ALA A 1 0.09 15.97 -2.02
N PHE A 2 -1.03 15.41 -1.58
CA PHE A 2 -1.18 13.98 -1.31
C PHE A 2 -2.23 13.39 -2.26
N PHE A 3 -1.94 12.23 -2.84
CA PHE A 3 -2.82 11.49 -3.72
C PHE A 3 -2.89 10.04 -3.26
N GLY A 4 -4.07 9.41 -3.35
CA GLY A 4 -4.26 8.02 -2.96
C GLY A 4 -5.36 7.35 -3.79
N VAL A 5 -5.15 6.09 -4.15
CA VAL A 5 -6.16 5.21 -4.76
C VAL A 5 -6.18 3.90 -3.99
N PHE A 6 -7.39 3.40 -3.71
CA PHE A 6 -7.62 2.21 -2.88
C PHE A 6 -8.65 1.31 -3.58
N ASP A 7 -8.25 0.09 -3.93
CA ASP A 7 -9.13 -0.90 -4.57
C ASP A 7 -9.65 -1.88 -3.51
N GLY A 8 -10.94 -1.79 -3.18
CA GLY A 8 -11.58 -2.60 -2.15
C GLY A 8 -11.92 -4.02 -2.62
N THR A 9 -11.81 -5.00 -1.74
CA THR A 9 -12.19 -6.40 -1.99
C THR A 9 -12.91 -6.99 -0.77
N VAL A 10 -13.88 -7.89 -1.03
CA VAL A 10 -14.83 -8.39 -0.02
C VAL A 10 -15.67 -7.25 0.59
N GLY A 11 -16.31 -6.48 -0.30
CA GLY A 11 -17.03 -5.26 0.05
C GLY A 11 -16.15 -4.01 -0.07
N ASP A 12 -16.72 -2.86 0.24
CA ASP A 12 -16.08 -1.54 0.13
C ASP A 12 -15.61 -0.99 1.50
N PHE A 13 -15.91 -1.69 2.60
CA PHE A 13 -15.67 -1.21 3.96
C PHE A 13 -14.23 -0.74 4.18
N ALA A 14 -13.24 -1.50 3.71
CA ALA A 14 -11.84 -1.14 3.87
C ALA A 14 -11.49 0.15 3.10
N SER A 15 -11.76 0.18 1.79
CA SER A 15 -11.46 1.35 0.94
C SER A 15 -12.23 2.60 1.35
N GLU A 16 -13.49 2.46 1.77
CA GLU A 16 -14.34 3.57 2.22
C GLU A 16 -13.88 4.16 3.54
N ASN A 17 -13.23 3.37 4.41
CA ASN A 17 -12.69 3.89 5.68
C ASN A 17 -11.26 4.43 5.53
N VAL A 18 -10.39 3.74 4.77
CA VAL A 18 -8.96 4.10 4.64
C VAL A 18 -8.79 5.48 4.00
N LYS A 19 -9.61 5.83 3.00
CA LYS A 19 -9.52 7.13 2.30
C LYS A 19 -9.62 8.34 3.24
N ASP A 20 -10.36 8.20 4.34
CA ASP A 20 -10.55 9.25 5.35
C ASP A 20 -9.56 9.15 6.52
N LEU A 21 -8.82 8.06 6.63
CA LEU A 21 -7.82 7.83 7.69
C LEU A 21 -6.41 8.28 7.30
N VAL A 22 -6.01 8.06 6.04
CA VAL A 22 -4.60 8.22 5.61
C VAL A 22 -4.06 9.62 5.86
N VAL A 23 -4.78 10.69 5.50
CA VAL A 23 -4.28 12.06 5.69
C VAL A 23 -4.20 12.43 7.18
N PRO A 24 -5.25 12.22 8.01
CA PRO A 24 -5.12 12.43 9.45
C PRO A 24 -3.94 11.68 10.06
N LYS A 25 -3.73 10.41 9.72
CA LYS A 25 -2.61 9.60 10.23
C LYS A 25 -1.25 10.10 9.79
N LEU A 26 -1.12 10.57 8.56
CA LEU A 26 0.09 11.25 8.10
C LEU A 26 0.38 12.50 8.94
N LEU A 27 -0.64 13.33 9.20
CA LEU A 27 -0.49 14.57 9.98
C LEU A 27 -0.16 14.31 11.46
N GLU A 28 -0.62 13.18 12.01
CA GLU A 28 -0.33 12.74 13.37
C GLU A 28 1.11 12.24 13.53
N SER A 29 1.73 11.72 12.46
CA SER A 29 3.08 11.13 12.50
C SER A 29 4.12 12.08 13.14
N PRO A 30 4.93 11.59 14.09
CA PRO A 30 6.03 12.38 14.65
C PRO A 30 7.07 12.74 13.58
N HIS A 31 7.32 11.86 12.61
CA HIS A 31 8.24 12.12 11.51
C HIS A 31 7.72 13.20 10.56
N TRP A 32 6.40 13.21 10.30
CA TRP A 32 5.78 14.30 9.55
C TRP A 32 5.91 15.64 10.28
N LYS A 33 5.63 15.67 11.58
CA LYS A 33 5.79 16.88 12.40
C LYS A 33 7.23 17.38 12.38
N ALA A 34 8.20 16.47 12.57
CA ALA A 34 9.62 16.80 12.49
C ALA A 34 9.99 17.38 11.11
N LEU A 35 9.52 16.76 10.02
CA LEU A 35 9.72 17.21 8.65
C LEU A 35 9.20 18.65 8.43
N ARG A 36 8.03 18.98 9.00
CA ARG A 36 7.46 20.34 8.89
C ARG A 36 8.23 21.41 9.66
N HIS A 37 8.95 21.03 10.70
CA HIS A 37 9.77 21.94 11.50
C HIS A 37 11.23 22.01 11.05
N LEU A 38 11.59 21.23 10.03
CA LEU A 38 12.94 21.12 9.52
C LEU A 38 13.32 22.41 8.75
N SER A 39 14.16 23.26 9.34
CA SER A 39 14.69 24.47 8.68
C SER A 39 16.00 24.15 7.94
N ALA A 40 16.00 24.34 6.62
CA ALA A 40 17.18 24.26 5.74
C ALA A 40 18.03 22.98 5.91
N ALA A 41 17.41 21.81 6.01
CA ALA A 41 18.15 20.56 6.10
C ALA A 41 18.80 20.14 4.78
N ARG A 42 19.80 19.26 4.89
CA ARG A 42 20.36 18.52 3.76
C ARG A 42 19.25 17.65 3.14
N SER A 43 19.22 17.54 1.81
CA SER A 43 18.18 16.80 1.07
C SER A 43 17.89 15.40 1.64
N GLY A 44 18.93 14.66 2.05
CA GLY A 44 18.79 13.31 2.59
C GLY A 44 18.06 13.20 3.94
N ASP A 45 18.01 14.26 4.75
CA ASP A 45 17.21 14.24 6.00
C ASP A 45 15.72 14.38 5.69
N GLN A 46 15.39 15.22 4.71
CA GLN A 46 14.03 15.42 4.23
C GLN A 46 13.45 14.12 3.65
N GLU A 47 14.22 13.43 2.81
CA GLU A 47 13.85 12.14 2.21
C GLU A 47 13.56 11.07 3.27
N ARG A 48 14.48 10.89 4.24
CA ARG A 48 14.31 9.89 5.31
C ARG A 48 13.10 10.18 6.19
N LEU A 49 12.89 11.44 6.56
CA LEU A 49 11.73 11.82 7.37
C LEU A 49 10.42 11.63 6.60
N LEU A 50 10.41 11.90 5.30
CA LEU A 50 9.24 11.70 4.45
C LEU A 50 8.92 10.21 4.27
N GLU A 51 9.93 9.35 4.07
CA GLU A 51 9.74 7.90 4.03
C GLU A 51 9.15 7.39 5.36
N SER A 52 9.75 7.77 6.49
CA SER A 52 9.27 7.38 7.82
C SER A 52 7.86 7.88 8.11
N ALA A 53 7.53 9.10 7.66
CA ALA A 53 6.18 9.65 7.80
C ALA A 53 5.13 8.84 7.01
N LEU A 54 5.45 8.44 5.77
CA LEU A 54 4.57 7.56 5.00
C LEU A 54 4.46 6.17 5.64
N ARG A 55 5.57 5.61 6.14
CA ARG A 55 5.56 4.32 6.84
C ARG A 55 4.68 4.36 8.09
N ASP A 56 4.78 5.42 8.89
CA ASP A 56 3.90 5.64 10.04
C ASP A 56 2.44 5.76 9.63
N MET A 57 2.15 6.52 8.56
CA MET A 57 0.81 6.68 8.02
C MET A 57 0.20 5.33 7.67
N TYR A 58 0.90 4.50 6.89
CA TYR A 58 0.43 3.17 6.51
C TYR A 58 0.15 2.29 7.73
N ARG A 59 1.12 2.18 8.66
CA ARG A 59 0.98 1.33 9.85
C ARG A 59 -0.18 1.77 10.75
N THR A 60 -0.24 3.06 11.10
CA THR A 60 -1.26 3.56 12.03
C THR A 60 -2.66 3.66 11.40
N THR A 61 -2.74 3.78 10.07
CA THR A 61 -4.00 3.63 9.33
C THR A 61 -4.50 2.20 9.39
N ASP A 62 -3.63 1.22 9.14
CA ASP A 62 -3.96 -0.20 9.21
C ASP A 62 -4.42 -0.60 10.62
N GLU A 63 -3.69 -0.19 11.67
CA GLU A 63 -4.10 -0.39 13.06
C GLU A 63 -5.51 0.16 13.35
N SER A 64 -5.81 1.36 12.85
CA SER A 64 -7.13 1.99 13.04
C SER A 64 -8.22 1.29 12.24
N LEU A 65 -7.91 0.81 11.03
CA LEU A 65 -8.84 0.04 10.22
C LEU A 65 -9.16 -1.30 10.87
N LEU A 66 -8.16 -2.01 11.39
CA LEU A 66 -8.34 -3.30 12.07
C LEU A 66 -9.27 -3.19 13.29
N VAL A 67 -9.17 -2.10 14.06
CA VAL A 67 -10.13 -1.81 15.15
C VAL A 67 -11.55 -1.68 14.61
N ARG A 68 -11.75 -0.89 13.54
CA ARG A 68 -13.08 -0.73 12.92
C ARG A 68 -13.61 -2.04 12.34
N CYS A 69 -12.75 -2.85 11.74
CA CYS A 69 -13.11 -4.16 11.22
C CYS A 69 -13.56 -5.09 12.35
N ALA A 70 -12.87 -5.11 13.48
CA ALA A 70 -13.27 -5.89 14.65
C ALA A 70 -14.64 -5.44 15.20
N GLU A 71 -14.85 -4.13 15.36
CA GLU A 71 -16.12 -3.55 15.85
C GLU A 71 -17.32 -3.84 14.94
N LYS A 72 -17.08 -3.97 13.63
CA LYS A 72 -18.11 -4.20 12.61
C LYS A 72 -18.13 -5.64 12.07
N THR A 73 -17.36 -6.54 12.68
CA THR A 73 -17.28 -7.95 12.31
C THR A 73 -16.90 -8.15 10.83
N GLN A 74 -16.02 -7.30 10.30
CA GLN A 74 -15.51 -7.37 8.94
C GLN A 74 -14.24 -8.22 8.90
N HIS A 75 -14.37 -9.54 8.73
CA HIS A 75 -13.24 -10.46 8.84
C HIS A 75 -12.26 -10.43 7.65
N TYR A 76 -12.76 -10.11 6.45
CA TYR A 76 -12.00 -10.21 5.20
C TYR A 76 -12.05 -8.94 4.34
N ALA A 77 -12.73 -7.88 4.82
CA ALA A 77 -12.75 -6.61 4.12
C ALA A 77 -11.32 -6.05 4.02
N THR A 78 -10.82 -5.91 2.81
CA THR A 78 -9.45 -5.49 2.52
C THR A 78 -9.44 -4.50 1.37
N CYS A 79 -8.34 -3.76 1.22
CA CYS A 79 -8.13 -2.95 0.02
C CYS A 79 -6.66 -2.89 -0.35
N THR A 80 -6.38 -2.62 -1.62
CA THR A 80 -5.05 -2.15 -2.04
C THR A 80 -4.84 -0.70 -1.60
N SER A 81 -3.62 -0.21 -1.80
CA SER A 81 -3.30 1.21 -1.68
C SER A 81 -2.15 1.56 -2.60
N VAL A 82 -2.28 2.66 -3.34
CA VAL A 82 -1.14 3.40 -3.93
C VAL A 82 -1.26 4.85 -3.51
N THR A 83 -0.18 5.41 -2.97
CA THR A 83 -0.15 6.79 -2.49
C THR A 83 1.07 7.53 -3.01
N VAL A 84 0.87 8.80 -3.36
CA VAL A 84 1.92 9.71 -3.82
C VAL A 84 1.90 10.96 -2.96
N MET A 85 3.06 11.32 -2.41
CA MET A 85 3.27 12.57 -1.70
C MET A 85 4.28 13.44 -2.46
N VAL A 86 3.82 14.59 -2.93
CA VAL A 86 4.64 15.59 -3.62
C VAL A 86 5.00 16.71 -2.64
N MET A 87 6.30 16.91 -2.39
CA MET A 87 6.83 17.94 -1.50
C MET A 87 8.06 18.62 -2.13
N GLY A 88 7.87 19.83 -2.65
CA GLY A 88 8.92 20.49 -3.45
C GLY A 88 9.24 19.61 -4.66
N ASP A 89 10.53 19.29 -4.83
CA ASP A 89 11.02 18.41 -5.90
C ASP A 89 11.04 16.92 -5.50
N LEU A 90 10.56 16.56 -4.30
CA LEU A 90 10.47 15.17 -3.85
C LEU A 90 9.13 14.55 -4.21
N LEU A 91 9.21 13.35 -4.77
CA LEU A 91 8.08 12.46 -5.04
C LEU A 91 8.25 11.20 -4.18
N ALA A 92 7.47 11.08 -3.10
CA ALA A 92 7.48 9.88 -2.26
C ALA A 92 6.30 8.98 -2.59
N VAL A 93 6.61 7.72 -2.90
CA VAL A 93 5.64 6.69 -3.32
C VAL A 93 5.57 5.60 -2.27
N GLY A 94 4.36 5.17 -1.93
CA GLY A 94 4.12 3.98 -1.11
C GLY A 94 2.95 3.19 -1.67
N HIS A 95 2.99 1.86 -1.54
CA HIS A 95 1.90 1.00 -1.98
C HIS A 95 1.79 -0.31 -1.20
N LEU A 96 0.60 -0.90 -1.23
CA LEU A 96 0.28 -2.24 -0.76
C LEU A 96 -0.71 -2.89 -1.73
N GLY A 97 -0.44 -4.12 -2.17
CA GLY A 97 -1.30 -4.85 -3.11
C GLY A 97 -0.81 -4.70 -4.56
N ASP A 98 -1.74 -4.61 -5.50
CA ASP A 98 -1.45 -4.64 -6.94
C ASP A 98 -2.09 -3.50 -7.76
N SER A 99 -2.59 -2.46 -7.08
CA SER A 99 -2.71 -1.15 -7.72
C SER A 99 -1.34 -0.57 -8.02
N ARG A 100 -1.22 0.26 -9.07
CA ARG A 100 0.07 0.70 -9.60
C ARG A 100 0.18 2.21 -9.79
N ILE A 101 1.41 2.71 -9.70
CA ILE A 101 1.80 4.06 -10.13
C ILE A 101 2.74 3.92 -11.33
N ILE A 102 2.43 4.64 -12.41
CA ILE A 102 3.25 4.74 -13.62
C ILE A 102 3.60 6.22 -13.83
N LEU A 103 4.89 6.53 -13.88
CA LEU A 103 5.42 7.85 -14.19
C LEU A 103 5.63 7.99 -15.69
N GLY A 104 4.98 8.96 -16.31
CA GLY A 104 5.29 9.37 -17.69
C GLY A 104 6.49 10.29 -17.70
N LYS A 105 7.52 9.97 -18.49
CA LYS A 105 8.70 10.83 -18.72
C LYS A 105 8.97 10.98 -20.20
N ASP A 106 9.53 12.10 -20.62
CA ASP A 106 10.01 12.26 -21.99
C ASP A 106 11.16 11.29 -22.27
N ASP A 107 11.12 10.65 -23.43
CA ASP A 107 12.24 9.86 -23.93
C ASP A 107 13.44 10.79 -24.19
N ALA A 108 14.44 10.69 -23.33
CA ALA A 108 15.67 11.48 -23.43
C ALA A 108 16.59 11.01 -24.56
N SER A 109 16.25 9.92 -25.27
CA SER A 109 16.98 9.52 -26.46
C SER A 109 16.68 10.48 -27.62
N GLY A 110 17.74 11.04 -28.22
CA GLY A 110 17.62 12.10 -29.23
C GLY A 110 16.86 11.70 -30.50
N ALA A 111 16.61 10.40 -30.73
CA ALA A 111 15.78 9.92 -31.84
C ALA A 111 14.27 10.01 -31.57
N ASN A 112 13.87 10.08 -30.29
CA ASN A 112 12.47 10.00 -29.83
C ASN A 112 12.09 11.17 -28.90
N SER A 113 12.84 12.27 -28.92
CA SER A 113 12.51 13.44 -28.10
C SER A 113 11.07 13.90 -28.38
N GLY A 114 10.23 13.95 -27.34
CA GLY A 114 8.79 14.21 -27.43
C GLY A 114 7.88 12.97 -27.38
N VAL A 115 8.46 11.76 -27.29
CA VAL A 115 7.70 10.52 -27.00
C VAL A 115 7.64 10.32 -25.48
N LEU A 116 6.43 10.18 -24.94
CA LEU A 116 6.23 9.82 -23.53
C LEU A 116 6.47 8.32 -23.32
N VAL A 117 7.38 7.98 -22.40
CA VAL A 117 7.61 6.61 -21.94
C VAL A 117 7.11 6.44 -20.50
N GLY A 118 6.46 5.31 -20.24
CA GLY A 118 5.95 4.96 -18.91
C GLY A 118 6.99 4.19 -18.09
N GLU A 119 7.26 4.65 -16.88
CA GLU A 119 8.09 3.97 -15.88
C GLU A 119 7.22 3.53 -14.71
N GLN A 120 7.21 2.23 -14.40
CA GLN A 120 6.45 1.70 -13.27
C GLN A 120 7.21 1.95 -11.96
N LEU A 121 6.61 2.71 -11.04
CA LEU A 121 7.22 3.06 -9.75
C LEU A 121 6.93 2.05 -8.63
N THR A 122 5.97 1.15 -8.85
CA THR A 122 5.49 0.18 -7.84
C THR A 122 5.43 -1.22 -8.42
N MET A 123 5.92 -2.23 -7.71
CA MET A 123 5.84 -3.63 -8.12
C MET A 123 4.77 -4.37 -7.31
N ASP A 124 3.85 -5.07 -7.97
CA ASP A 124 2.76 -5.79 -7.31
C ASP A 124 3.29 -6.74 -6.22
N HIS A 125 2.64 -6.74 -5.06
CA HIS A 125 2.87 -7.73 -4.01
C HIS A 125 2.10 -9.01 -4.33
N LYS A 126 2.66 -9.87 -5.17
CA LYS A 126 2.03 -11.14 -5.54
C LYS A 126 2.40 -12.24 -4.52
N PRO A 127 1.43 -13.03 -4.05
CA PRO A 127 1.68 -14.01 -2.99
C PRO A 127 2.60 -15.16 -3.40
N ASP A 128 2.80 -15.41 -4.69
CA ASP A 128 3.72 -16.42 -5.20
C ASP A 128 5.15 -15.89 -5.46
N GLN A 129 5.42 -14.62 -5.20
CA GLN A 129 6.80 -14.12 -5.13
C GLN A 129 7.50 -14.75 -3.93
N GLU A 130 8.73 -15.21 -4.11
CA GLU A 130 9.46 -16.03 -3.13
C GLU A 130 9.46 -15.43 -1.72
N MET A 131 9.84 -14.15 -1.60
CA MET A 131 9.89 -13.46 -0.31
C MET A 131 8.51 -13.34 0.34
N GLU A 132 7.46 -13.10 -0.45
CA GLU A 132 6.11 -12.92 0.06
C GLU A 132 5.48 -14.26 0.46
N ARG A 133 5.71 -15.30 -0.34
CA ARG A 133 5.32 -16.68 -0.01
C ARG A 133 5.96 -17.14 1.29
N GLN A 134 7.27 -16.94 1.46
CA GLN A 134 7.98 -17.28 2.69
C GLN A 134 7.40 -16.54 3.89
N ARG A 135 7.13 -15.24 3.77
CA ARG A 135 6.51 -14.44 4.84
C ARG A 135 5.13 -14.97 5.23
N ILE A 136 4.28 -15.29 4.25
CA ILE A 136 2.94 -15.84 4.48
C ILE A 136 3.02 -17.18 5.24
N GLU A 137 3.89 -18.08 4.78
CA GLU A 137 4.05 -19.42 5.37
C GLU A 137 4.64 -19.36 6.79
N GLN A 138 5.59 -18.46 7.05
CA GLN A 138 6.14 -18.22 8.39
C GLN A 138 5.10 -17.69 9.39
N CYS A 139 4.10 -16.96 8.90
CA CYS A 139 2.97 -16.50 9.71
C CYS A 139 1.85 -17.53 9.85
N GLY A 140 2.04 -18.77 9.38
CA GLY A 140 1.06 -19.85 9.45
C GLY A 140 -0.03 -19.81 8.39
N GLY A 141 0.09 -18.91 7.40
CA GLY A 141 -0.76 -18.90 6.22
C GLY A 141 -0.27 -19.86 5.13
N MET A 142 -0.94 -19.83 3.98
CA MET A 142 -0.53 -20.60 2.80
C MET A 142 -0.89 -19.88 1.50
N VAL A 143 -0.22 -20.27 0.41
CA VAL A 143 -0.48 -19.76 -0.94
C VAL A 143 -1.14 -20.85 -1.77
N GLU A 144 -2.36 -20.61 -2.24
CA GLU A 144 -3.14 -21.55 -3.04
C GLU A 144 -3.40 -21.00 -4.45
N ARG A 145 -3.35 -21.87 -5.46
CA ARG A 145 -3.77 -21.53 -6.83
C ARG A 145 -5.22 -21.96 -7.04
N LEU A 146 -6.09 -21.01 -7.39
CA LEU A 146 -7.51 -21.28 -7.56
C LEU A 146 -7.85 -21.50 -9.04
N GLN A 147 -8.34 -22.70 -9.38
CA GLN A 147 -8.74 -23.06 -10.74
C GLN A 147 -9.81 -22.10 -11.31
N ASN A 148 -10.80 -21.75 -10.49
CA ASN A 148 -11.88 -20.84 -10.85
C ASN A 148 -11.42 -19.40 -11.12
N HIS A 149 -10.15 -19.08 -10.83
CA HIS A 149 -9.54 -17.76 -11.05
C HIS A 149 -8.34 -17.85 -11.98
N SER A 150 -8.43 -18.68 -13.04
CA SER A 150 -7.35 -18.87 -14.02
C SER A 150 -6.02 -19.30 -13.40
N ASN A 151 -6.06 -20.13 -12.35
CA ASN A 151 -4.88 -20.58 -11.58
C ASN A 151 -4.04 -19.44 -10.97
N LYS A 152 -4.65 -18.27 -10.75
CA LYS A 152 -4.01 -17.17 -10.02
C LYS A 152 -3.73 -17.59 -8.57
N PRO A 153 -2.61 -17.13 -7.98
CA PRO A 153 -2.24 -17.43 -6.60
C PRO A 153 -3.01 -16.52 -5.62
N PHE A 154 -3.44 -17.07 -4.50
CA PHE A 154 -4.18 -16.40 -3.44
C PHE A 154 -3.59 -16.73 -2.08
N ILE A 155 -3.70 -15.78 -1.15
CA ILE A 155 -3.34 -15.97 0.26
C ILE A 155 -4.51 -16.63 0.99
N ARG A 156 -4.22 -17.61 1.83
CA ARG A 156 -5.15 -18.12 2.86
C ARG A 156 -4.53 -17.89 4.23
N GLY A 157 -5.31 -17.27 5.13
CA GLY A 157 -4.92 -17.13 6.53
C GLY A 157 -4.83 -18.49 7.24
N GLY A 158 -4.04 -18.58 8.30
CA GLY A 158 -3.89 -19.83 9.07
C GLY A 158 -5.19 -20.30 9.74
N ASP A 159 -6.16 -19.40 9.90
CA ASP A 159 -7.50 -19.66 10.40
C ASP A 159 -8.53 -20.02 9.30
N PHE A 160 -8.12 -20.00 8.03
CA PHE A 160 -9.03 -20.17 6.89
C PHE A 160 -9.85 -21.46 6.97
N THR A 161 -9.22 -22.60 7.24
CA THR A 161 -9.92 -23.90 7.32
C THR A 161 -10.94 -23.92 8.46
N MET A 162 -10.62 -23.29 9.59
CA MET A 162 -11.50 -23.19 10.76
C MET A 162 -12.73 -22.34 10.42
N ARG A 163 -12.53 -21.13 9.89
CA ARG A 163 -13.63 -20.21 9.54
C ARG A 163 -14.52 -20.75 8.43
N LYS A 164 -13.93 -21.37 7.41
CA LYS A 164 -14.69 -22.07 6.37
C LYS A 164 -15.59 -23.17 6.95
N ALA A 165 -15.13 -23.90 7.97
CA ALA A 165 -15.94 -24.91 8.64
C ALA A 165 -17.09 -24.31 9.46
N LEU A 166 -16.96 -23.05 9.90
CA LEU A 166 -18.01 -22.27 10.57
C LEU A 166 -18.99 -21.60 9.58
N GLY A 167 -18.71 -21.66 8.27
CA GLY A 167 -19.52 -21.01 7.23
C GLY A 167 -19.25 -19.50 7.11
N GLU A 168 -18.11 -19.04 7.63
CA GLU A 168 -17.63 -17.66 7.54
C GLU A 168 -16.76 -17.41 6.29
#